data_AF-A0A1R3UJ47-F1
#
_entry.id   AF-A0A1R3UJ47-F1
#
_cell.length_a   1.000
_cell.length_b   1.000
_cell.length_c   1.000
_cell.angle_alpha   90.00
_cell.angle_beta   90.00
_cell.angle_gamma   90.00
#
_symmetry.space_group_name_H-M   'P 1'
#
loop_
_entity.id
_entity.type
_entity.pdbx_description
1 polymer ?
#
loop_
_entity_poly.entity_id
_entity_poly.type
_entity_poly.pdbx_seq_one_letter_code
_entity_poly.pdbx_strand_id
1 'polypeptide(L)' 'MSAMTERLDELADVARLRREVDVIERDRITAAREAGASWDRIAQTLGIRTRQGAQQRHTALIKATTPEDE' A
#
# COMPACT_ATOMS: atom_id res chain seq x y z
N MET A 1 4.90 -3.15 -32.46
CA MET A 1 3.83 -2.99 -31.45
C MET A 1 2.98 -1.80 -31.82
N SER A 2 1.66 -1.87 -31.63
CA SER A 2 0.75 -0.75 -31.94
C SER A 2 0.71 0.24 -30.76
N ALA A 3 0.42 1.51 -31.01
CA ALA A 3 0.31 2.54 -29.97
C ALA A 3 -0.70 2.20 -28.85
N MET A 4 -1.75 1.44 -29.18
CA MET A 4 -2.70 0.92 -28.17
C MET A 4 -2.03 -0.07 -27.21
N THR A 5 -1.21 -0.99 -27.72
CA THR A 5 -0.50 -1.99 -26.90
C THR A 5 0.47 -1.31 -25.94
N GLU A 6 1.24 -0.34 -26.44
CA GLU A 6 2.16 0.45 -25.61
C GLU A 6 1.43 1.18 -24.46
N ARG A 7 0.27 1.79 -24.73
CA ARG A 7 -0.56 2.43 -23.70
C ARG A 7 -1.09 1.46 -22.64
N LEU A 8 -1.38 0.22 -23.02
CA LEU A 8 -1.82 -0.80 -22.07
C LEU A 8 -0.66 -1.30 -21.21
N ASP A 9 0.53 -1.45 -21.81
CA ASP A 9 1.76 -1.83 -21.08
C ASP A 9 2.15 -0.74 -20.07
N GLU A 10 2.08 0.53 -20.44
CA GLU A 10 2.28 1.66 -19.52
C GLU A 10 1.31 1.63 -18.32
N LEU A 11 0.03 1.30 -18.55
CA LEU A 11 -0.95 1.14 -17.47
C LEU A 11 -0.63 -0.07 -16.57
N ALA A 12 -0.16 -1.18 -17.15
CA ALA A 12 0.27 -2.35 -16.39
C ALA A 12 1.48 -2.03 -15.51
N ASP A 13 2.42 -1.22 -16.01
CA ASP A 13 3.57 -0.75 -15.23
C ASP A 13 3.15 0.13 -14.05
N VAL A 14 2.21 1.06 -14.26
CA VAL A 14 1.64 1.85 -13.15
C VAL A 14 1.01 0.95 -12.10
N ALA A 15 0.27 -0.09 -12.51
CA ALA A 15 -0.32 -1.04 -11.57
C ALA A 15 0.74 -1.84 -10.79
N ARG A 16 1.83 -2.24 -11.45
CA ARG A 16 2.98 -2.91 -10.80
C ARG A 16 3.66 -1.99 -9.79
N LEU A 17 3.98 -0.76 -10.17
CA LEU A 17 4.59 0.22 -9.28
C LEU A 17 3.73 0.52 -8.05
N ARG A 18 2.39 0.61 -8.23
CA ARG A 18 1.47 0.77 -7.09
C ARG A 18 1.54 -0.40 -6.12
N ARG A 19 1.60 -1.65 -6.61
CA ARG A 19 1.77 -2.83 -5.76
C ARG A 19 3.09 -2.81 -4.99
N GLU A 20 4.18 -2.42 -5.64
CA GLU A 20 5.49 -2.29 -4.98
C GLU A 20 5.44 -1.24 -3.85
N VAL A 21 4.81 -0.09 -4.11
CA VAL A 21 4.61 0.96 -3.08
C VAL A 21 3.71 0.46 -1.95
N ASP A 22 2.63 -0.27 -2.25
CA ASP A 22 1.73 -0.84 -1.23
C ASP A 22 2.47 -1.84 -0.31
N VAL A 23 3.35 -2.69 -0.87
CA VAL A 23 4.21 -3.60 -0.10
C VAL A 23 5.13 -2.82 0.84
N ILE A 24 5.81 -1.80 0.30
CA ILE A 24 6.71 -0.96 1.10
C ILE A 24 5.94 -0.24 2.22
N GLU A 25 4.78 0.35 1.92
CA GLU A 25 3.96 1.05 2.91
C GLU A 25 3.50 0.10 4.03
N ARG A 26 3.02 -1.10 3.67
CA ARG A 26 2.65 -2.14 4.64
C ARG A 26 3.80 -2.45 5.59
N ASP A 27 4.98 -2.72 5.04
CA ASP A 27 6.14 -3.15 5.81
C ASP A 27 6.62 -2.02 6.75
N ARG A 28 6.59 -0.76 6.30
CA ARG A 28 6.93 0.39 7.15
C ARG A 28 5.90 0.64 8.25
N ILE A 29 4.61 0.45 7.97
CA ILE A 29 3.57 0.53 9.01
C ILE A 29 3.77 -0.57 10.04
N THR A 30 4.02 -1.82 9.61
CA THR A 30 4.27 -2.96 10.49
C THR A 30 5.49 -2.71 11.37
N ALA A 31 6.63 -2.32 10.78
CA ALA A 31 7.83 -2.01 11.54
C ALA A 31 7.63 -0.85 12.54
N ALA A 32 6.88 0.19 12.17
CA ALA A 32 6.54 1.27 13.09
C ALA A 32 5.66 0.78 14.25
N ARG A 33 4.70 -0.12 13.98
CA ARG A 33 3.86 -0.74 15.01
C ARG A 33 4.67 -1.61 15.98
N GLU A 34 5.61 -2.39 15.47
CA GLU A 34 6.54 -3.20 16.27
C GLU A 34 7.46 -2.35 17.14
N ALA A 35 7.90 -1.20 16.62
CA ALA A 35 8.65 -0.19 17.37
C ALA A 35 7.79 0.60 18.38
N GLY A 36 6.50 0.28 18.53
CA GLY A 36 5.60 0.87 19.53
C GLY A 36 4.85 2.12 19.07
N ALA A 37 4.94 2.53 17.81
CA ALA A 37 4.19 3.69 17.31
C ALA A 37 2.68 3.46 17.42
N SER A 38 1.94 4.43 17.96
CA SER A 38 0.48 4.36 18.01
C SER A 38 -0.14 4.55 16.63
N TRP A 39 -1.34 4.01 16.44
CA TRP A 39 -2.12 4.22 15.21
C TRP A 39 -2.44 5.69 14.96
N ASP A 40 -2.61 6.50 16.01
CA ASP A 40 -2.82 7.95 15.89
C ASP A 40 -1.58 8.66 15.32
N ARG A 41 -0.37 8.25 15.76
CA ARG A 41 0.89 8.77 15.22
C ARG A 41 1.09 8.36 13.77
N ILE A 42 0.77 7.12 13.43
CA ILE A 42 0.82 6.62 12.05
C ILE A 42 -0.17 7.37 11.17
N ALA A 43 -1.41 7.58 11.62
CA ALA A 43 -2.41 8.35 10.89
C ALA A 43 -1.91 9.77 10.59
N GLN A 44 -1.36 10.46 11.58
CA GLN A 44 -0.77 11.78 11.40
C GLN A 44 0.37 11.78 10.37
N THR A 45 1.29 10.82 10.43
CA THR A 45 2.40 10.68 9.48
C THR A 45 1.92 10.43 8.05
N LEU A 46 0.86 9.63 7.88
CA LEU A 46 0.28 9.31 6.57
C LEU A 46 -0.71 10.38 6.06
N GLY A 47 -0.96 11.45 6.81
CA GLY A 47 -1.99 12.44 6.47
C GLY A 47 -3.42 11.90 6.53
N ILE A 48 -3.64 10.79 7.24
CA ILE A 48 -4.94 10.18 7.45
C ILE A 48 -5.62 10.83 8.65
N ARG A 49 -6.90 11.20 8.47
CA ARG A 49 -7.65 11.99 9.46
C ARG A 49 -7.85 11.29 10.80
N THR A 50 -7.96 9.96 10.80
CA THR A 50 -8.34 9.20 11.99
C THR A 50 -7.47 7.96 12.19
N ARG A 51 -7.33 7.55 13.45
CA ARG A 51 -6.75 6.27 13.85
C ARG A 51 -7.33 5.09 13.07
N GLN A 52 -8.66 5.03 12.98
CA GLN A 52 -9.39 3.97 12.30
C GLN A 52 -9.06 3.95 10.80
N GLY A 53 -8.89 5.12 10.17
CA GLY A 53 -8.46 5.21 8.78
C GLY A 53 -7.09 4.59 8.56
N ALA A 54 -6.13 4.81 9.47
CA ALA A 54 -4.80 4.19 9.37
C ALA A 54 -4.85 2.67 9.55
N GLN A 55 -5.67 2.18 10.48
CA GLN A 55 -5.89 0.73 10.66
C GLN A 55 -6.54 0.08 9.43
N GLN A 56 -7.54 0.75 8.84
CA GLN A 56 -8.19 0.29 7.62
C GLN A 56 -7.22 0.29 6.43
N ARG A 57 -6.38 1.32 6.28
CA ARG A 57 -5.33 1.36 5.26
C ARG A 57 -4.37 0.18 5.42
N HIS A 58 -3.86 -0.07 6.63
CA HIS A 58 -2.98 -1.22 6.88
C HIS A 58 -3.65 -2.57 6.59
N THR A 59 -4.91 -2.74 6.98
CA THR A 59 -5.68 -3.96 6.69
C THR A 59 -5.89 -4.14 5.19
N ALA A 60 -6.20 -3.06 4.46
CA ALA A 60 -6.34 -3.08 3.00
C ALA A 60 -5.01 -3.43 2.32
N LEU A 61 -3.90 -2.87 2.81
CA LEU A 61 -2.56 -3.16 2.32
C LEU A 61 -2.19 -4.63 2.52
N ILE A 62 -2.47 -5.22 3.70
CA ILE A 62 -2.27 -6.66 3.92
C ILE A 62 -3.03 -7.46 2.87
N LYS A 63 -4.32 -7.19 2.67
CA LYS A 63 -5.13 -7.91 1.66
C LYS A 63 -4.59 -7.75 0.25
N ALA A 64 -4.13 -6.56 -0.12
CA ALA A 64 -3.65 -6.27 -1.47
C ALA A 64 -2.25 -6.85 -1.78
N THR A 65 -1.50 -7.25 -0.76
CA THR A 65 -0.09 -7.63 -0.87
C THR A 65 0.23 -9.03 -0.33
N THR A 66 -0.75 -9.68 0.31
CA THR A 66 -0.71 -11.12 0.51
C THR A 66 -1.00 -11.76 -0.85
N PRO A 67 -0.07 -12.56 -1.41
CA PRO A 67 -0.40 -13.34 -2.59
C PRO A 67 -1.59 -14.24 -2.25
N GLU A 68 -2.66 -14.16 -3.04
CA GLU A 68 -3.67 -15.21 -3.02
C GLU A 68 -2.95 -16.48 -3.47
N ASP A 69 -2.94 -17.52 -2.63
CA ASP A 69 -2.43 -18.84 -3.01
C ASP A 69 -3.25 -19.31 -4.23
N GLU A 70 -2.67 -19.24 -5.43
CA GLU A 70 -3.13 -19.92 -6.66
C GLU A 70 -2.57 -21.34 -6.72
#